data_AF-A0A662AE83-F1
#
_entry.id   AF-A0A662AE83-F1
#
_cell.length_a   1.000
_cell.length_b   1.000
_cell.length_c   1.000
_cell.angle_alpha   90.00
_cell.angle_beta   90.00
_cell.angle_gamma   90.00
#
_symmetry.space_group_name_H-M   'P 1'
#
loop_
_entity.id
_entity.type
_entity.pdbx_description
1 polymer ?
#
loop_
_entity_poly.entity_id
_entity_poly.type
_entity_poly.pdbx_seq_one_letter_code
_entity_poly.pdbx_strand_id
1 'polypeptide(L)'
;MKKILILAISVLFFGNIFSQTNKKENLQAVNGEKILKEINRFHLSSWNYAGEKNVRYYTPSAKDFFKAFGNDGIGYIGNDSVIDVINFASVNFIAIKALEQRTQELKSTQDELQKTQQLLQQESSKVMDLEMQIDKMQSSLDDIDNFRAKLITIEQSMQDMKRELEDLKK
;
A
#
# COMPACT_ATOMS: atom_id res chain seq x y z
N MET A 1 -32.17 -30.34 -49.48
CA MET A 1 -31.52 -29.10 -49.95
C MET A 1 -32.49 -27.92 -49.82
N LYS A 2 -32.35 -27.11 -48.77
CA LYS A 2 -32.62 -25.65 -48.74
C LYS A 2 -32.05 -25.16 -47.42
N LYS A 3 -30.99 -24.37 -47.54
CA LYS A 3 -30.04 -24.01 -46.48
C LYS A 3 -30.75 -23.17 -45.41
N ILE A 4 -30.59 -23.58 -44.15
CA ILE A 4 -30.83 -22.75 -42.98
C ILE A 4 -29.85 -21.58 -43.08
N LEU A 5 -30.36 -20.42 -43.46
CA LEU A 5 -29.65 -19.16 -43.42
C LEU A 5 -29.70 -18.67 -41.96
N ILE A 6 -28.94 -19.32 -41.08
CA ILE A 6 -28.52 -18.67 -39.84
C ILE A 6 -27.62 -17.53 -40.30
N LEU A 7 -28.09 -16.31 -40.10
CA LEU A 7 -27.36 -15.07 -40.34
C LEU A 7 -26.21 -14.98 -39.32
N ALA A 8 -25.18 -15.83 -39.46
CA ALA A 8 -23.90 -15.71 -38.79
C ALA A 8 -22.98 -14.75 -39.59
N ILE A 9 -23.51 -13.55 -39.87
CA ILE A 9 -22.77 -12.42 -40.43
C ILE A 9 -23.15 -11.24 -39.53
N SER A 10 -22.40 -10.97 -38.47
CA SER A 10 -21.40 -9.91 -38.57
C SER A 10 -20.40 -10.01 -37.41
N VAL A 11 -19.38 -10.84 -37.60
CA VAL A 11 -18.07 -10.56 -37.01
C VAL A 11 -17.34 -9.69 -38.03
N LEU A 12 -16.81 -8.55 -37.56
CA LEU A 12 -15.96 -7.57 -38.26
C LEU A 12 -16.67 -6.44 -39.02
N PHE A 13 -17.24 -5.50 -38.27
CA PHE A 13 -16.94 -4.09 -38.53
C PHE A 13 -16.33 -3.52 -37.24
N PHE A 14 -15.03 -3.73 -37.02
CA PHE A 14 -14.28 -2.79 -36.17
C PHE A 14 -14.15 -1.52 -37.01
N GLY A 15 -15.24 -0.76 -37.08
CA GLY A 15 -15.22 0.59 -37.63
C GLY A 15 -14.17 1.40 -36.86
N ASN A 16 -13.47 2.28 -37.58
CA ASN A 16 -12.60 3.25 -36.93
C ASN A 16 -13.40 3.97 -35.83
N ILE A 17 -12.86 4.01 -34.61
CA ILE A 17 -13.43 4.83 -33.55
C ILE A 17 -12.99 6.27 -33.82
N PHE A 18 -13.91 7.12 -34.27
CA PHE A 18 -13.64 8.54 -34.43
C PHE A 18 -13.42 9.17 -33.05
N SER A 19 -12.18 9.59 -32.77
CA SER A 19 -11.82 10.23 -31.50
C SER A 19 -10.96 11.47 -31.75
N GLN A 20 -11.61 12.57 -32.14
CA GLN A 20 -10.97 13.88 -32.25
C GLN A 20 -11.34 14.75 -31.05
N THR A 21 -10.35 15.22 -30.28
CA THR A 21 -10.60 15.96 -29.03
C THR A 21 -11.40 17.24 -29.25
N ASN A 22 -11.14 17.98 -30.33
CA ASN A 22 -11.86 19.21 -30.69
C ASN A 22 -13.32 18.98 -31.15
N LYS A 23 -13.76 17.72 -31.24
CA LYS A 23 -15.14 17.33 -31.55
C LYS A 23 -15.87 16.77 -30.32
N LYS A 24 -15.22 16.70 -29.15
CA LYS A 24 -15.83 16.23 -27.90
C LYS A 24 -16.34 17.42 -27.10
N GLU A 25 -17.53 17.28 -26.55
CA GLU A 25 -18.18 18.25 -25.67
C GLU A 25 -18.58 17.59 -24.35
N ASN A 26 -19.00 18.40 -23.37
CA ASN A 26 -19.41 17.92 -22.04
C ASN A 26 -18.38 17.03 -21.34
N LEU A 27 -17.09 17.32 -21.53
CA LEU A 27 -15.99 16.57 -20.95
C LEU A 27 -16.02 16.65 -19.42
N GLN A 28 -16.24 15.52 -18.75
CA GLN A 28 -16.15 15.39 -17.30
C GLN A 28 -14.96 14.54 -16.89
N ALA A 29 -14.33 14.92 -15.79
CA ALA A 29 -13.33 14.09 -15.16
C ALA A 29 -13.98 12.84 -14.57
N VAL A 30 -13.46 11.66 -14.91
CA VAL A 30 -13.94 10.40 -14.34
C VAL A 30 -13.15 10.05 -13.09
N ASN A 31 -13.85 9.73 -12.00
CA ASN A 31 -13.24 9.21 -10.79
C ASN A 31 -12.95 7.72 -10.94
N GLY A 32 -11.70 7.37 -11.24
CA GLY A 32 -11.27 5.98 -11.43
C GLY A 32 -11.49 5.08 -10.22
N GLU A 33 -11.31 5.62 -9.00
CA GLU A 33 -11.56 4.89 -7.75
C GLU A 33 -13.04 4.54 -7.56
N LYS A 34 -13.95 5.42 -8.01
CA LYS A 34 -15.39 5.11 -8.04
C LYS A 34 -15.67 3.97 -9.02
N ILE A 35 -15.04 3.97 -10.20
CA ILE A 35 -15.17 2.88 -11.18
C ILE A 35 -14.70 1.56 -10.58
N LEU A 36 -13.53 1.52 -9.95
CA LEU A 36 -13.00 0.31 -9.31
C LEU A 36 -13.93 -0.22 -8.21
N LYS A 37 -14.53 0.69 -7.41
CA LYS A 37 -15.50 0.31 -6.37
C LYS A 37 -16.76 -0.32 -6.94
N GLU A 38 -17.28 0.20 -8.06
CA GLU A 38 -18.45 -0.41 -8.71
C GLU A 38 -18.11 -1.75 -9.37
N ILE A 39 -16.96 -1.86 -10.04
CA ILE A 39 -16.49 -3.14 -10.60
C ILE A 39 -16.39 -4.21 -9.51
N ASN A 40 -15.85 -3.85 -8.33
CA ASN A 40 -15.71 -4.77 -7.20
C ASN A 40 -17.05 -5.29 -6.64
N ARG A 41 -18.18 -4.64 -6.97
CA ARG A 41 -19.53 -5.09 -6.55
C ARG A 41 -20.16 -6.07 -7.54
N PHE A 42 -19.56 -6.27 -8.71
CA PHE A 42 -20.12 -7.18 -9.70
C PHE A 42 -19.97 -8.64 -9.28
N HIS A 43 -21.06 -9.39 -9.39
CA HIS A 43 -21.04 -10.84 -9.32
C HIS A 43 -20.68 -11.36 -10.71
N LEU A 44 -19.38 -11.56 -10.95
CA LEU A 44 -18.91 -12.07 -12.23
C LEU A 44 -19.10 -13.59 -12.29
N SER A 45 -19.89 -14.04 -13.26
CA SER A 45 -20.10 -15.45 -13.57
C SER A 45 -19.82 -15.70 -15.05
N SER A 46 -19.38 -16.90 -15.40
CA SER A 46 -19.41 -17.31 -16.81
C SER A 46 -20.83 -17.66 -17.22
N TRP A 47 -21.22 -17.28 -18.42
CA TRP A 47 -22.56 -17.54 -18.95
C TRP A 47 -22.52 -17.89 -20.43
N ASN A 48 -23.65 -18.35 -20.97
CA ASN A 48 -23.87 -18.65 -22.37
C ASN A 48 -25.29 -18.24 -22.76
N TYR A 49 -25.52 -17.95 -24.04
CA TYR A 49 -26.90 -17.75 -24.51
C TYR A 49 -27.66 -19.08 -24.50
N ALA A 50 -28.99 -19.00 -24.32
CA ALA A 50 -29.85 -20.16 -24.43
C ALA A 50 -29.69 -20.80 -25.83
N GLY A 51 -29.35 -22.10 -25.86
CA GLY A 51 -29.06 -22.83 -27.10
C GLY A 51 -27.57 -22.93 -27.46
N GLU A 52 -26.70 -22.12 -26.88
CA GLU A 52 -25.25 -22.15 -27.13
C GLU A 52 -24.50 -22.99 -26.07
N LYS A 53 -24.47 -24.32 -26.23
CA LYS A 53 -23.91 -25.21 -25.18
C LYS A 53 -22.41 -25.03 -24.92
N ASN A 54 -21.63 -24.60 -25.91
CA ASN A 54 -20.16 -24.64 -25.86
C ASN A 54 -19.49 -23.26 -25.97
N VAL A 55 -20.26 -22.16 -26.02
CA VAL A 55 -19.72 -20.79 -26.08
C VAL A 55 -19.89 -20.16 -24.72
N ARG A 56 -18.80 -19.64 -24.14
CA ARG A 56 -18.80 -19.04 -22.80
C ARG A 56 -18.38 -17.59 -22.86
N TYR A 57 -19.07 -16.76 -22.11
CA TYR A 57 -18.81 -15.33 -21.95
C TYR A 57 -18.50 -15.02 -20.49
N TYR A 58 -17.56 -14.10 -20.29
CA TYR A 58 -17.07 -13.68 -18.97
C TYR A 58 -17.26 -12.16 -18.83
N THR A 59 -18.51 -11.74 -18.86
CA THR A 59 -18.91 -10.32 -18.74
C THR A 59 -19.96 -10.20 -17.65
N PRO A 60 -20.09 -9.02 -17.00
CA PRO A 60 -21.25 -8.75 -16.18
C PRO A 60 -22.54 -8.79 -17.02
N SER A 61 -23.68 -8.86 -16.34
CA SER A 61 -24.97 -8.66 -17.01
C SER A 61 -25.07 -7.21 -17.54
N ALA A 62 -25.77 -7.00 -18.64
CA ALA A 62 -25.99 -5.65 -19.18
C ALA A 62 -26.72 -4.74 -18.19
N LYS A 63 -27.64 -5.29 -17.39
CA LYS A 63 -28.37 -4.56 -16.35
C LYS A 63 -27.44 -4.04 -15.26
N ASP A 64 -26.54 -4.87 -14.76
CA ASP A 64 -25.58 -4.45 -13.72
C ASP A 64 -24.59 -3.44 -14.27
N PHE A 65 -24.11 -3.65 -15.50
CA PHE A 65 -23.22 -2.71 -16.17
C PHE A 65 -23.88 -1.34 -16.37
N PHE A 66 -25.11 -1.31 -16.90
CA PHE A 66 -25.86 -0.07 -17.11
C PHE A 66 -26.23 0.61 -15.79
N LYS A 67 -26.60 -0.15 -14.76
CA LYS A 67 -26.86 0.40 -13.43
C LYS A 67 -25.62 1.07 -12.82
N ALA A 68 -24.44 0.51 -13.05
CA ALA A 68 -23.18 1.05 -12.51
C ALA A 68 -22.60 2.22 -13.31
N PHE A 69 -22.66 2.14 -14.65
CA PHE A 69 -21.92 3.04 -15.56
C PHE A 69 -22.79 3.69 -16.64
N GLY A 70 -24.06 3.33 -16.72
CA GLY A 70 -24.94 3.72 -17.80
C GLY A 70 -25.42 5.16 -17.76
N ASN A 71 -25.09 5.95 -16.73
CA ASN A 71 -25.42 7.37 -16.65
C ASN A 71 -24.36 8.14 -15.86
N ASP A 72 -23.85 9.24 -16.43
CA ASP A 72 -22.81 10.10 -15.86
C ASP A 72 -23.34 11.44 -15.31
N GLY A 73 -24.66 11.64 -15.33
CA GLY A 73 -25.35 12.86 -14.95
C GLY A 73 -25.65 13.79 -16.13
N ILE A 74 -25.01 13.59 -17.29
CA ILE A 74 -25.29 14.34 -18.52
C ILE A 74 -26.12 13.48 -19.48
N GLY A 75 -25.76 12.22 -19.64
CA GLY A 75 -26.38 11.33 -20.61
C GLY A 75 -26.30 9.87 -20.20
N TYR A 76 -26.54 8.99 -21.18
CA TYR A 76 -26.52 7.55 -20.97
C TYR A 76 -25.47 6.85 -21.83
N ILE A 77 -24.86 5.82 -21.25
CA ILE A 77 -23.92 4.93 -21.92
C ILE A 77 -24.63 3.59 -22.15
N GLY A 78 -25.03 3.32 -23.40
CA GLY A 78 -25.70 2.07 -23.78
C GLY A 78 -27.11 1.93 -23.19
N ASN A 79 -27.50 0.70 -22.84
CA ASN A 79 -28.78 0.35 -22.21
C ASN A 79 -28.63 -0.91 -21.33
N ASP A 80 -29.72 -1.32 -20.68
CA ASP A 80 -29.73 -2.43 -19.71
C ASP A 80 -29.79 -3.83 -20.33
N SER A 81 -29.82 -3.94 -21.66
CA SER A 81 -30.03 -5.18 -22.40
C SER A 81 -28.82 -5.60 -23.23
N VAL A 82 -27.94 -4.67 -23.61
CA VAL A 82 -26.72 -4.94 -24.39
C VAL A 82 -25.55 -4.12 -23.85
N ILE A 83 -24.39 -4.76 -23.76
CA ILE A 83 -23.12 -4.08 -23.50
C ILE A 83 -22.41 -3.86 -24.85
N ASP A 84 -22.28 -2.60 -25.25
CA ASP A 84 -21.46 -2.22 -26.40
C ASP A 84 -19.96 -2.38 -26.11
N VAL A 85 -19.21 -2.86 -27.10
CA VAL A 85 -17.77 -3.18 -26.95
C VAL A 85 -16.94 -1.94 -26.65
N ILE A 86 -17.26 -0.77 -27.23
CA ILE A 86 -16.54 0.48 -26.98
C ILE A 86 -16.82 0.95 -25.56
N ASN A 87 -18.07 0.87 -25.11
CA ASN A 87 -18.44 1.22 -23.74
C ASN A 87 -17.76 0.32 -22.70
N PHE A 88 -17.76 -1.00 -22.95
CA PHE A 88 -17.05 -1.95 -22.10
C PHE A 88 -15.56 -1.66 -22.06
N ALA A 89 -14.91 -1.48 -23.22
CA ALA A 89 -13.48 -1.19 -23.30
C ALA A 89 -13.12 0.14 -22.61
N SER A 90 -13.96 1.16 -22.73
CA SER A 90 -13.74 2.48 -22.13
C SER A 90 -13.74 2.42 -20.61
N VAL A 91 -14.73 1.73 -20.00
CA VAL A 91 -14.77 1.51 -18.54
C VAL A 91 -13.55 0.73 -18.07
N ASN A 92 -13.17 -0.32 -18.79
CA ASN A 92 -11.97 -1.10 -18.46
C ASN A 92 -10.68 -0.28 -18.57
N PHE A 93 -10.56 0.59 -19.57
CA PHE A 93 -9.39 1.46 -19.71
C PHE A 93 -9.25 2.44 -18.53
N ILE A 94 -10.37 3.01 -18.09
CA ILE A 94 -10.40 3.87 -16.90
C ILE A 94 -10.01 3.08 -15.64
N ALA A 95 -10.53 1.85 -15.50
CA ALA A 95 -10.18 0.97 -14.39
C ALA A 95 -8.69 0.61 -14.38
N ILE A 96 -8.10 0.26 -15.53
CA ILE A 96 -6.67 -0.03 -15.67
C ILE A 96 -5.84 1.19 -15.27
N LYS A 97 -6.20 2.38 -15.76
CA LYS A 97 -5.51 3.63 -15.37
C LYS A 97 -5.59 3.88 -13.86
N ALA A 98 -6.75 3.65 -13.25
CA ALA A 98 -6.93 3.80 -11.81
C ALA A 98 -6.10 2.79 -11.01
N LEU A 99 -6.01 1.54 -11.50
CA LEU A 99 -5.16 0.50 -10.88
C LEU A 99 -3.67 0.86 -10.98
N GLU A 100 -3.22 1.38 -12.11
CA GLU A 100 -1.84 1.85 -12.27
C GLU A 100 -1.52 2.96 -11.27
N GLN A 101 -2.41 3.95 -11.15
CA GLN A 101 -2.26 5.03 -10.17
C GLN A 101 -2.19 4.50 -8.73
N ARG A 102 -3.13 3.65 -8.34
CA ARG A 102 -3.14 3.03 -7.01
C ARG A 102 -1.89 2.20 -6.75
N THR A 103 -1.41 1.45 -7.74
CA THR A 103 -0.19 0.63 -7.60
C THR A 103 1.03 1.53 -7.40
N GLN A 104 1.12 2.64 -8.14
CA GLN A 104 2.21 3.60 -7.97
C GLN A 104 2.18 4.26 -6.59
N GLU A 105 1.00 4.63 -6.09
CA GLU A 105 0.82 5.17 -4.74
C GLU A 105 1.24 4.15 -3.67
N LEU A 106 0.77 2.91 -3.78
CA LEU A 106 1.14 1.82 -2.88
C LEU A 106 2.65 1.57 -2.85
N LYS A 107 3.31 1.60 -4.02
CA LYS A 107 4.76 1.47 -4.13
C LYS A 107 5.48 2.61 -3.43
N SER A 108 5.03 3.85 -3.61
CA SER A 108 5.60 5.02 -2.93
C SER A 108 5.47 4.89 -1.41
N THR A 109 4.30 4.50 -0.91
CA THR A 109 4.08 4.28 0.53
C THR A 109 4.95 3.14 1.07
N GLN A 110 5.14 2.06 0.31
CA GLN A 110 6.02 0.96 0.70
C GLN A 110 7.48 1.41 0.80
N ASP A 111 7.96 2.19 -0.17
CA ASP A 111 9.33 2.72 -0.17
C ASP A 111 9.56 3.67 1.03
N GLU A 112 8.57 4.50 1.36
CA GLU A 112 8.60 5.38 2.55
C GLU A 112 8.63 4.57 3.85
N LEU A 113 7.75 3.57 3.98
CA LEU A 113 7.70 2.71 5.17
C LEU A 113 9.02 1.98 5.37
N GLN A 114 9.64 1.48 4.30
CA GLN A 114 10.93 0.81 4.38
C GLN A 114 12.05 1.76 4.85
N LYS A 115 12.05 3.01 4.39
CA LYS A 115 13.00 4.04 4.87
C LYS A 115 12.80 4.32 6.36
N THR A 116 11.55 4.51 6.80
CA THR A 116 11.23 4.73 8.22
C THR A 116 11.65 3.54 9.08
N GLN A 117 11.42 2.30 8.63
CA GLN A 117 11.88 1.11 9.33
C GLN A 117 13.41 1.06 9.47
N GLN A 118 14.15 1.41 8.42
CA GLN A 118 15.61 1.47 8.48
C GLN A 118 16.11 2.53 9.47
N LEU A 119 15.48 3.72 9.48
CA LEU A 119 15.82 4.77 10.44
C LEU A 119 15.54 4.33 11.88
N LEU A 120 14.39 3.73 12.14
CA LEU A 120 14.05 3.20 13.47
C LEU A 120 15.02 2.12 13.93
N GLN A 121 15.45 1.23 13.02
CA GLN A 121 16.46 0.22 13.33
C GLN A 121 17.80 0.86 13.71
N GLN A 122 18.24 1.90 12.98
CA GLN A 122 19.45 2.64 13.30
C GLN A 122 19.36 3.36 14.65
N GLU A 123 18.22 3.98 14.95
CA GLU A 123 17.97 4.62 16.25
C GLU A 123 17.98 3.58 17.38
N SER A 124 17.35 2.43 17.17
CA SER A 124 17.37 1.32 18.13
C SER A 124 18.78 0.82 18.41
N SER A 125 19.65 0.71 17.40
CA SER A 125 21.06 0.36 17.59
C SER A 125 21.81 1.41 18.42
N LYS A 126 21.58 2.70 18.14
CA LYS A 126 22.20 3.78 18.94
C LYS A 126 21.73 3.77 20.39
N VAL A 127 20.46 3.47 20.65
CA VAL A 127 19.93 3.34 22.01
C VAL A 127 20.64 2.20 22.73
N MET A 128 20.78 1.04 22.09
CA MET A 128 21.51 -0.10 22.66
C MET A 128 22.98 0.24 22.96
N ASP A 129 23.66 0.97 22.08
CA ASP A 129 25.04 1.43 22.31
C ASP A 129 25.15 2.43 23.47
N LEU A 130 24.16 3.29 23.65
CA LEU A 130 24.09 4.22 24.78
C LEU A 130 23.80 3.49 26.09
N GLU A 131 22.92 2.49 26.08
CA GLU A 131 22.65 1.63 27.24
C GLU A 131 23.92 0.91 27.69
N MET A 132 24.69 0.32 26.76
CA MET A 132 25.99 -0.29 27.10
C MET A 132 26.99 0.72 27.68
N GLN A 133 27.01 1.95 27.18
CA GLN A 133 27.88 3.00 27.73
C GLN A 133 27.45 3.40 29.15
N ILE A 134 26.14 3.48 29.41
CA ILE A 134 25.59 3.75 30.74
C ILE A 134 26.01 2.64 31.71
N ASP A 135 25.87 1.38 31.34
CA ASP A 135 26.27 0.24 32.18
C ASP A 135 27.78 0.28 32.50
N LYS A 136 28.61 0.60 31.51
CA LYS A 136 30.06 0.76 31.73
C LYS A 136 30.39 1.93 32.67
N MET A 137 29.68 3.05 32.52
CA MET A 137 29.83 4.20 33.43
C MET A 137 29.41 3.84 34.85
N GLN A 138 28.30 3.10 35.02
CA GLN A 138 27.85 2.60 36.32
C GLN A 138 28.92 1.73 36.99
N SER A 139 29.48 0.75 36.28
CA SER A 139 30.58 -0.07 36.80
C SER A 139 31.80 0.76 37.21
N SER A 140 32.13 1.81 36.46
CA SER A 140 33.25 2.71 36.82
C SER A 140 32.94 3.54 38.08
N LEU A 141 31.68 3.91 38.31
CA LEU A 141 31.25 4.59 39.53
C LEU A 141 31.37 3.66 40.75
N ASP A 142 30.97 2.40 40.61
CA ASP A 142 31.10 1.39 41.66
C ASP A 142 32.58 1.17 42.05
N ASP A 143 33.47 1.12 41.06
CA ASP A 143 34.92 1.03 41.29
C ASP A 143 35.45 2.25 42.05
N ILE A 144 35.01 3.46 41.69
CA ILE A 144 35.40 4.70 42.38
C ILE A 144 34.94 4.67 43.84
N ASP A 145 33.72 4.22 44.12
CA ASP A 145 33.20 4.14 45.49
C ASP A 145 33.97 3.08 46.31
N ASN A 146 34.34 1.96 45.70
CA ASN A 146 35.24 0.98 46.30
C ASN A 146 36.63 1.55 46.62
N PHE A 147 37.22 2.35 45.71
CA PHE A 147 38.49 3.03 45.95
C PHE A 147 38.38 4.05 47.09
N ARG A 148 37.30 4.84 47.12
CA ARG A 148 37.04 5.81 48.21
C ARG A 148 36.96 5.12 49.57
N ALA A 149 36.26 3.98 49.65
CA ALA A 149 36.19 3.19 50.88
C ALA A 149 37.59 2.74 51.36
N LYS A 150 38.45 2.27 50.44
CA LYS A 150 39.83 1.89 50.77
C LYS A 150 40.67 3.09 51.22
N LEU A 151 40.51 4.25 50.59
CA LEU A 151 41.22 5.48 50.99
C LEU A 151 40.86 5.89 52.41
N ILE A 152 39.57 5.86 52.78
CA ILE A 152 39.12 6.16 54.15
C ILE A 152 39.80 5.22 55.16
N THR A 153 39.87 3.91 54.86
CA THR A 153 40.54 2.93 55.74
C THR A 153 42.04 3.22 55.87
N ILE A 154 42.71 3.59 54.78
CA ILE A 154 44.14 3.95 54.81
C ILE A 154 44.35 5.23 55.62
N GLU A 155 43.51 6.25 55.44
CA GLU A 155 43.56 7.49 56.21
C GLU A 155 43.42 7.23 57.72
N GLN A 156 42.49 6.34 58.11
CA GLN A 156 42.33 5.92 59.50
C GLN A 156 43.59 5.22 60.03
N SER A 157 44.13 4.25 59.29
CA SER A 157 45.37 3.56 59.68
C SER A 157 46.57 4.52 59.82
N MET A 158 46.68 5.52 58.94
CA MET A 158 47.72 6.55 59.06
C MET A 158 47.54 7.44 60.29
N GLN A 159 46.30 7.79 60.64
CA GLN A 159 46.02 8.55 61.87
C GLN A 159 46.39 7.74 63.12
N ASP A 160 46.08 6.45 63.13
CA ASP A 160 46.40 5.57 64.25
C ASP A 160 47.91 5.39 64.41
N MET A 161 48.64 5.12 63.32
CA MET A 161 50.11 5.07 63.34
C MET A 161 50.73 6.38 63.85
N LYS A 162 50.16 7.53 63.46
CA LYS A 162 50.63 8.84 63.91
C LYS A 162 50.45 9.00 65.43
N ARG A 163 49.35 8.51 66.00
CA ARG A 163 49.12 8.54 67.46
C ARG A 163 50.13 7.66 68.19
N GLU A 164 50.36 6.44 67.73
CA GLU A 164 51.35 5.52 68.32
C GLU A 164 52.76 6.14 68.32
N LEU A 165 53.15 6.80 67.23
CA LEU A 165 54.45 7.46 67.13
C LEU A 165 54.61 8.64 68.09
N GLU A 166 53.52 9.38 68.38
CA GLU A 166 53.54 10.46 69.36
C GLU A 166 53.58 9.94 70.81
N ASP A 167 52.98 8.78 71.08
CA ASP A 167 53.06 8.15 72.41
C ASP A 167 54.45 7.56 72.69
N LEU A 168 55.16 7.07 71.67
CA LEU A 168 56.56 6.60 71.82
C LEU A 168 57.58 7.71 72.10
N LYS A 169 57.23 8.98 71.87
CA LYS A 169 58.10 10.13 72.10
C LYS A 169 57.94 10.75 73.50
N LYS A 170 56.96 10.31 74.28
CA LYS A 170 56.72 10.75 75.66
C LYS A 170 57.50 9.89 76.64
#